data_AF-A0A2N6EUE6-F1
#
_entry.id   AF-A0A2N6EUE6-F1
#
_cell.length_a   1.000
_cell.length_b   1.000
_cell.length_c   1.000
_cell.angle_alpha   90.00
_cell.angle_beta   90.00
_cell.angle_gamma   90.00
#
_symmetry.space_group_name_H-M   'P 1'
#
loop_
_entity.id
_entity.type
_entity.pdbx_description
1 polymer ?
#
loop_
_entity_poly.entity_id
_entity_poly.type
_entity_poly.pdbx_seq_one_letter_code
_entity_poly.pdbx_strand_id
1 'polypeptide(L)'
;MKKLIVAIMLVAFAATAAFAADVVTYENKKGTVTFNHKAHGEKNECKVCHGDAAPAKIAIDKKAAHGDACKSCHKAHGGPTGCNDCHVK
;
A
#
# COMPACT_ATOMS: atom_id res chain seq x y z
N MET A 1 -32.42 5.12 26.34
CA MET A 1 -32.39 4.44 25.02
C MET A 1 -31.70 5.25 23.93
N LYS A 2 -32.08 6.51 23.65
CA LYS A 2 -31.43 7.33 22.61
C LYS A 2 -29.93 7.60 22.87
N LYS A 3 -29.52 7.86 24.12
CA LYS A 3 -28.10 8.08 24.49
C LYS A 3 -27.22 6.83 24.34
N LEU A 4 -27.81 5.63 24.53
CA LEU A 4 -27.14 4.34 24.36
C LEU A 4 -26.93 4.02 22.87
N ILE A 5 -27.91 4.33 22.02
CA ILE A 5 -27.79 4.17 20.57
C ILE A 5 -26.72 5.10 19.99
N VAL A 6 -26.67 6.36 20.44
CA VAL A 6 -25.63 7.33 20.02
C VAL A 6 -24.23 6.89 20.47
N ALA A 7 -24.10 6.36 21.69
CA ALA A 7 -22.82 5.83 22.18
C ALA A 7 -22.36 4.59 21.37
N ILE A 8 -23.28 3.69 21.01
CA ILE A 8 -22.96 2.50 20.20
C ILE A 8 -22.55 2.88 18.77
N MET A 9 -23.19 3.88 18.16
CA MET A 9 -22.79 4.36 16.82
C MET A 9 -21.41 5.04 16.81
N LEU A 10 -21.06 5.78 17.87
CA LEU A 10 -19.74 6.42 17.97
C LEU A 10 -18.60 5.40 18.16
N VAL A 11 -18.85 4.32 18.91
CA VAL A 11 -17.89 3.22 19.06
C VAL A 11 -17.71 2.46 17.75
N ALA A 12 -18.77 2.28 16.97
CA ALA A 12 -18.69 1.63 15.65
C ALA A 12 -17.88 2.46 14.62
N PHE A 13 -17.92 3.79 14.70
CA PHE A 13 -17.12 4.66 13.83
C PHE A 13 -15.63 4.71 14.24
N ALA A 14 -15.33 4.57 15.53
CA ALA A 14 -13.95 4.52 16.02
C ALA A 14 -13.23 3.19 15.72
N ALA A 15 -13.98 2.13 15.37
CA ALA A 15 -13.44 0.79 15.14
C ALA A 15 -12.89 0.56 13.72
N THR A 16 -13.00 1.51 12.80
CA THR A 16 -12.27 1.44 11.52
C THR A 16 -10.82 1.87 11.71
N ALA A 17 -10.09 1.18 12.58
CA ALA A 17 -8.65 1.22 12.56
C ALA A 17 -8.22 0.79 11.15
N ALA A 18 -7.61 1.72 10.40
CA ALA A 18 -7.12 1.49 9.05
C ALA A 18 -5.90 0.57 9.11
N PHE A 19 -6.12 -0.73 9.28
CA PHE A 19 -5.08 -1.73 9.16
C PHE A 19 -4.57 -1.74 7.71
N ALA A 20 -3.25 -1.67 7.54
CA ALA A 20 -2.65 -1.82 6.23
C ALA A 20 -2.89 -3.25 5.72
N ALA A 21 -3.26 -3.39 4.45
CA ALA A 21 -3.38 -4.71 3.83
C ALA A 21 -1.99 -5.35 3.70
N ASP A 22 -1.88 -6.65 3.97
CA ASP A 22 -0.62 -7.39 3.78
C ASP A 22 -0.21 -7.44 2.32
N VAL A 23 -1.19 -7.51 1.42
CA VAL A 23 -1.00 -7.55 -0.03
C VAL A 23 -1.94 -6.55 -0.68
N VAL A 24 -1.41 -5.79 -1.64
CA VAL A 24 -2.14 -4.82 -2.45
C VAL A 24 -2.02 -5.22 -3.91
N THR A 25 -3.14 -5.21 -4.63
CA THR A 25 -3.18 -5.61 -6.04
C THR A 25 -3.55 -4.41 -6.91
N TYR A 26 -2.82 -4.23 -8.01
CA TYR A 26 -3.06 -3.20 -9.01
C TYR A 26 -3.42 -3.84 -10.34
N GLU A 27 -4.72 -4.00 -10.59
CA GLU A 27 -5.24 -4.51 -11.86
C GLU A 27 -5.03 -3.48 -12.97
N ASN A 28 -4.51 -3.93 -14.11
CA ASN A 28 -4.35 -3.10 -15.29
C ASN A 28 -4.22 -3.95 -16.57
N LYS A 29 -4.39 -3.31 -17.73
CA LYS A 29 -4.40 -3.97 -19.04
C LYS A 29 -3.09 -4.68 -19.43
N LYS A 30 -1.97 -4.40 -18.76
CA LYS A 30 -0.66 -5.00 -19.07
C LYS A 30 -0.37 -6.27 -18.25
N GLY A 31 -1.19 -6.56 -17.25
CA GLY A 31 -0.99 -7.62 -16.28
C GLY A 31 -1.11 -7.06 -14.87
N THR A 32 -1.72 -7.82 -13.99
CA THR A 32 -1.91 -7.49 -12.58
C THR A 32 -0.56 -7.38 -11.88
N VAL A 33 -0.38 -6.32 -11.10
CA VAL A 33 0.81 -6.13 -10.25
C VAL A 33 0.42 -6.41 -8.82
N THR A 34 1.11 -7.36 -8.19
CA THR A 34 0.88 -7.72 -6.78
C THR A 34 2.01 -7.15 -5.92
N PHE A 35 1.67 -6.24 -5.02
CA PHE A 35 2.58 -5.65 -4.05
C PHE A 35 2.38 -6.31 -2.68
N ASN A 36 3.38 -7.11 -2.26
CA ASN A 36 3.40 -7.68 -0.92
C ASN A 36 3.89 -6.62 0.09
N HIS A 37 2.96 -5.81 0.60
CA HIS A 37 3.23 -4.72 1.53
C HIS A 37 3.87 -5.23 2.82
N LYS A 38 3.40 -6.35 3.37
CA LYS A 38 3.99 -6.98 4.56
C LYS A 38 5.47 -7.31 4.38
N ALA A 39 5.80 -8.00 3.29
CA ALA A 39 7.19 -8.39 3.00
C ALA A 39 8.11 -7.17 2.77
N HIS A 40 7.58 -6.06 2.25
CA HIS A 40 8.34 -4.81 2.12
C HIS A 40 8.55 -4.14 3.48
N GLY A 41 7.51 -4.09 4.33
CA GLY A 41 7.60 -3.53 5.68
C GLY A 41 8.48 -4.34 6.65
N GLU A 42 8.66 -5.64 6.41
CA GLU A 42 9.62 -6.46 7.15
C GLU A 42 11.09 -6.18 6.75
N LYS A 43 11.31 -5.67 5.54
CA LYS A 43 12.66 -5.42 4.98
C LYS A 43 13.06 -3.95 5.00
N ASN A 44 12.11 -3.04 5.13
CA ASN A 44 12.32 -1.61 5.03
C ASN A 44 11.59 -0.88 6.15
N GLU A 45 12.14 0.26 6.58
CA GLU A 45 11.42 1.16 7.47
C GLU A 45 10.18 1.74 6.78
N CYS A 46 9.08 1.91 7.51
CA CYS A 46 7.82 2.45 6.96
C CYS A 46 8.00 3.80 6.24
N LYS A 47 8.94 4.62 6.75
CA LYS A 47 9.25 5.95 6.21
C LYS A 47 9.83 5.92 4.79
N VAL A 48 10.40 4.80 4.36
CA VAL A 48 10.94 4.65 2.99
C VAL A 48 9.86 4.89 1.93
N CYS A 49 8.61 4.51 2.22
CA CYS A 49 7.47 4.73 1.32
C CYS A 49 6.53 5.83 1.82
N HIS A 50 6.33 5.96 3.14
CA HIS A 50 5.34 6.86 3.73
C HIS A 50 5.90 8.22 4.17
N GLY A 51 7.22 8.42 4.11
CA GLY A 51 7.89 9.59 4.67
C GLY A 51 7.81 9.64 6.20
N ASP A 52 8.05 10.81 6.79
CA ASP A 52 8.06 10.99 8.25
C ASP A 52 6.66 11.10 8.88
N ALA A 53 5.62 11.19 8.04
CA ALA A 53 4.24 11.25 8.49
C ALA A 53 3.73 9.86 8.93
N ALA A 54 2.63 9.85 9.69
CA ALA A 54 1.93 8.62 10.01
C ALA A 54 1.55 7.87 8.71
N PRO A 55 1.87 6.56 8.60
CA PRO A 55 1.56 5.79 7.40
C PRO A 55 0.08 5.87 7.02
N ALA A 56 -0.16 6.22 5.76
CA ALA A 56 -1.49 6.32 5.17
C ALA A 56 -1.48 5.70 3.77
N LYS A 57 -2.68 5.38 3.25
CA LYS A 57 -2.82 4.83 1.90
C LYS A 57 -2.21 5.79 0.87
N ILE A 58 -1.24 5.29 0.10
CA ILE A 58 -0.58 6.04 -0.98
C ILE A 58 -1.36 5.81 -2.27
N ALA A 59 -1.67 6.90 -2.98
CA ALA A 59 -2.18 6.82 -4.35
C ALA A 59 -1.03 6.46 -5.29
N ILE A 60 -1.11 5.30 -5.93
CA ILE A 60 -0.12 4.83 -6.90
C ILE A 60 -0.70 4.97 -8.29
N ASP A 61 -0.07 5.82 -9.09
CA ASP A 61 -0.34 5.93 -10.52
C ASP A 61 0.80 5.32 -11.35
N LYS A 62 0.64 5.36 -12.67
CA LYS A 62 1.64 4.84 -13.62
C LYS A 62 3.00 5.54 -13.44
N LYS A 63 3.03 6.85 -13.21
CA LYS A 63 4.27 7.62 -13.15
C LYS A 63 5.03 7.30 -11.86
N ALA A 64 4.33 7.27 -10.74
CA ALA A 64 4.87 6.93 -9.42
C ALA A 64 5.41 5.49 -9.42
N ALA A 65 4.64 4.51 -9.92
CA ALA A 65 5.04 3.10 -9.94
C ALA A 65 6.28 2.85 -10.82
N HIS A 66 6.36 3.49 -12.00
CA HIS A 66 7.54 3.39 -12.88
C HIS A 66 8.72 4.27 -12.44
N GLY A 67 8.53 5.09 -11.41
CA GLY A 67 9.57 5.90 -10.77
C GLY A 67 9.78 5.46 -9.33
N ASP A 68 9.74 6.43 -8.42
CA ASP A 68 10.30 6.28 -7.08
C ASP A 68 9.45 5.41 -6.14
N ALA A 69 8.16 5.23 -6.43
CA ALA A 69 7.32 4.42 -5.57
C ALA A 69 7.62 2.91 -5.70
N CYS A 70 8.19 2.46 -6.82
CA CYS A 70 8.57 1.05 -6.99
C CYS A 70 9.89 0.88 -7.76
N LYS A 71 9.91 1.27 -9.04
CA LYS A 71 10.98 0.88 -9.97
C LYS A 71 12.35 1.48 -9.63
N SER A 72 12.42 2.73 -9.18
CA SER A 72 13.71 3.36 -8.84
C SER A 72 14.41 2.63 -7.69
N CYS A 73 13.66 2.30 -6.63
CA CYS A 73 14.17 1.54 -5.49
C CYS A 73 14.62 0.14 -5.92
N HIS A 74 13.80 -0.57 -6.71
CA HIS A 74 14.17 -1.88 -7.24
C HIS A 74 15.45 -1.84 -8.09
N LYS A 75 15.63 -0.79 -8.90
CA LYS A 75 16.87 -0.63 -9.69
C LYS A 75 18.10 -0.47 -8.80
N ALA A 76 17.97 0.21 -7.66
CA ALA A 76 19.07 0.43 -6.72
C ALA A 76 19.38 -0.81 -5.87
N HIS A 77 18.37 -1.64 -5.56
CA HIS A 77 18.47 -2.72 -4.59
C HIS A 77 18.26 -4.13 -5.17
N GLY A 78 18.25 -4.28 -6.51
CA GLY A 78 18.14 -5.58 -7.17
C GLY A 78 16.72 -6.19 -7.16
N GLY A 79 15.69 -5.35 -7.07
CA GLY A 79 14.29 -5.75 -7.24
C GLY A 79 13.88 -5.90 -8.71
N PRO A 80 12.61 -6.29 -8.97
CA PRO A 80 12.10 -6.47 -10.33
C PRO A 80 12.06 -5.14 -11.11
N THR A 81 12.60 -5.15 -12.32
CA THR A 81 12.68 -3.95 -13.18
C THR A 81 12.18 -4.18 -14.61
N GLY A 82 12.05 -5.45 -15.04
CA GLY A 82 11.45 -5.84 -16.29
C GLY A 82 9.93 -5.68 -16.27
N CYS A 83 9.33 -5.53 -17.45
CA CYS A 83 7.89 -5.30 -17.58
C CYS A 83 7.07 -6.43 -16.95
N ASN A 84 7.43 -7.68 -17.26
CA ASN A 84 6.69 -8.87 -16.83
C ASN A 84 7.09 -9.35 -15.43
N ASP A 85 8.15 -8.78 -14.85
CA ASP A 85 8.55 -9.09 -13.47
C ASP A 85 7.55 -8.50 -12.46
N CYS A 86 6.86 -7.43 -12.86
CA CYS A 86 5.77 -6.82 -12.10
C CYS A 86 4.39 -7.11 -12.71
N HIS A 87 4.24 -7.00 -14.04
CA HIS A 87 2.96 -7.16 -14.73
C HIS A 87 2.71 -8.61 -15.15
N VAL A 88 2.00 -9.37 -14.31
CA VAL A 88 1.68 -10.78 -14.56
C VAL A 88 0.26 -10.90 -15.13
N LYS A 89 0.10 -11.60 -16.26
CA LYS A 89 -1.20 -11.87 -16.89
C LYS A 89 -1.82 -13.16 -16.38
#